data_AF-A0A660RSV4-F1
#
_entry.id   AF-A0A660RSV4-F1
#
_cell.length_a   1.000
_cell.length_b   1.000
_cell.length_c   1.000
_cell.angle_alpha   90.00
_cell.angle_beta   90.00
_cell.angle_gamma   90.00
#
_symmetry.space_group_name_H-M   'P 1'
#
loop_
_entity.id
_entity.type
_entity.pdbx_description
1 polymer ?
#
loop_
_entity_poly.entity_id
_entity_poly.type
_entity_poly.pdbx_seq_one_letter_code
_entity_poly.pdbx_strand_id
1 'polypeptide(L)' 'ALEFLPKIIVSEDFSQKVRDGRQIYTSSFLSFIKFQKLTISTTEKWIRIVNTKGKLVAIIENPLLNPSIPYIRYFRVFKD' A
#
# COMPACT_ATOMS: atom_id res chain seq x y z
N ALA A 1 13.26 -7.50 9.29
CA ALA A 1 13.14 -6.25 10.09
C ALA A 1 11.71 -5.68 10.13
N LEU A 2 10.95 -5.62 9.03
CA LEU A 2 9.59 -5.03 9.03
C LEU A 2 8.45 -6.07 8.96
N GLU A 3 8.73 -7.34 9.25
CA GLU A 3 7.78 -8.43 9.00
C GLU A 3 6.52 -8.39 9.85
N PHE A 4 6.56 -7.68 10.98
CA PHE A 4 5.43 -7.46 11.89
C PHE A 4 4.34 -6.55 11.31
N LEU A 5 4.68 -5.67 10.35
CA LEU A 5 3.68 -4.80 9.72
C LEU A 5 2.83 -5.59 8.72
N PRO A 6 1.53 -5.31 8.60
CA PRO A 6 0.68 -5.91 7.57
C PRO A 6 1.25 -5.61 6.19
N LYS A 7 1.11 -6.57 5.27
CA LYS A 7 1.60 -6.44 3.89
C LYS A 7 0.45 -6.57 2.90
N ILE A 8 0.53 -5.77 1.84
CA ILE A 8 -0.31 -5.87 0.65
C ILE A 8 0.59 -6.22 -0.52
N ILE A 9 0.24 -7.28 -1.23
CA ILE A 9 0.94 -7.69 -2.44
C ILE A 9 0.31 -6.98 -3.64
N VAL A 10 1.13 -6.29 -4.44
CA VAL A 10 0.68 -5.57 -5.64
C VAL A 10 1.40 -6.08 -6.89
N SER A 11 0.85 -5.79 -8.06
CA SER A 11 1.49 -6.12 -9.34
C SER A 11 2.77 -5.32 -9.55
N GLU A 12 3.63 -5.78 -10.48
CA GLU A 12 4.82 -5.01 -10.88
C GLU A 12 4.43 -3.67 -11.53
N ASP A 13 3.34 -3.62 -12.31
CA ASP A 13 2.82 -2.37 -12.89
C ASP A 13 2.44 -1.35 -11.81
N PHE A 14 1.72 -1.78 -10.77
CA PHE A 14 1.40 -0.92 -9.64
C PHE A 14 2.67 -0.49 -8.91
N SER A 15 3.62 -1.41 -8.73
CA SER A 15 4.91 -1.13 -8.08
C SER A 15 5.68 -0.04 -8.84
N GLN A 16 5.68 -0.09 -10.18
CA GLN A 16 6.32 0.93 -11.00
C GLN A 16 5.61 2.29 -10.84
N LYS A 17 4.28 2.33 -10.86
CA LYS A 17 3.51 3.58 -10.64
C LYS A 17 3.86 4.23 -9.30
N VAL A 18 4.04 3.44 -8.24
CA VAL A 18 4.47 3.94 -6.93
C VAL A 18 5.89 4.51 -6.99
N ARG A 19 6.84 3.80 -7.61
CA ARG A 19 8.23 4.25 -7.75
C ARG A 19 8.38 5.52 -8.60
N ASP A 20 7.52 5.66 -9.62
CA ASP A 20 7.42 6.84 -10.47
C ASP A 20 6.80 8.05 -9.75
N GLY A 21 6.32 7.87 -8.51
CA GLY A 21 5.69 8.92 -7.73
C GLY A 21 4.26 9.27 -8.20
N ARG A 22 3.60 8.38 -8.94
CA ARG A 22 2.21 8.61 -9.36
C ARG A 22 1.29 8.59 -8.15
N GLN A 23 0.36 9.53 -8.11
CA GLN A 23 -0.68 9.56 -7.10
C GLN A 23 -1.64 8.38 -7.29
N ILE A 24 -1.91 7.65 -6.21
CA ILE A 24 -2.88 6.55 -6.19
C ILE A 24 -4.07 6.97 -5.35
N TYR A 25 -5.26 6.93 -5.94
CA TYR A 25 -6.50 7.27 -5.23
C TYR A 25 -6.77 6.27 -4.11
N THR A 26 -7.11 6.80 -2.93
CA THR A 26 -7.44 6.00 -1.74
C THR A 26 -8.64 5.09 -2.02
N SER A 27 -9.68 5.60 -2.68
CA SER A 27 -10.88 4.84 -3.05
C SER A 27 -10.56 3.63 -3.95
N SER A 28 -9.74 3.84 -4.99
CA SER A 28 -9.29 2.76 -5.88
C SER A 28 -8.46 1.72 -5.11
N PHE A 29 -7.58 2.16 -4.22
CA PHE A 29 -6.75 1.27 -3.42
C PHE A 29 -7.57 0.43 -2.42
N LEU A 30 -8.53 1.04 -1.73
CA LEU A 30 -9.46 0.34 -0.83
C LEU A 30 -10.33 -0.68 -1.58
N SER A 31 -10.78 -0.32 -2.79
CA SER A 31 -11.55 -1.23 -3.66
C SER A 31 -10.72 -2.43 -4.09
N PHE A 32 -9.44 -2.20 -4.43
CA PHE A 32 -8.48 -3.24 -4.74
C PHE A 32 -8.25 -4.21 -3.56
N ILE A 33 -8.04 -3.69 -2.35
CA ILE A 33 -7.88 -4.50 -1.14
C ILE A 33 -9.11 -5.39 -0.91
N LYS A 34 -10.30 -4.80 -1.02
CA LYS A 34 -11.58 -5.50 -0.83
C LYS A 34 -11.73 -6.63 -1.86
N PHE A 35 -11.39 -6.36 -3.12
CA PHE A 35 -11.45 -7.36 -4.20
C PHE A 35 -10.50 -8.54 -3.95
N GLN A 36 -9.29 -8.26 -3.46
CA GLN A 36 -8.31 -9.29 -3.12
C GLN A 36 -8.65 -10.08 -1.84
N LYS A 37 -9.77 -9.75 -1.17
CA LYS A 37 -10.16 -10.33 0.14
C LYS A 37 -9.05 -10.20 1.19
N LEU A 38 -8.23 -9.15 1.07
CA LEU A 38 -7.18 -8.88 2.04
C LEU A 38 -7.81 -8.26 3.28
N THR A 39 -7.77 -8.98 4.39
CA THR A 39 -8.18 -8.44 5.69
C THR A 39 -7.07 -7.55 6.21
N ILE A 40 -7.25 -6.23 6.09
CA ILE A 40 -6.37 -5.25 6.71
C ILE A 40 -7.00 -4.83 8.03
N SER A 41 -6.26 -5.01 9.12
CA SER A 41 -6.69 -4.50 10.42
C SER A 41 -6.70 -2.96 10.42
N THR A 42 -7.73 -2.38 11.01
CA THR A 42 -7.83 -0.94 11.26
C THR A 42 -6.92 -0.46 12.40
N THR A 43 -6.30 -1.39 13.13
CA THR A 43 -5.44 -1.07 14.30
C THR A 43 -4.04 -0.62 13.91
N GLU A 44 -3.57 -1.02 12.74
CA GLU A 44 -2.20 -0.75 12.31
C GLU A 44 -2.10 0.59 11.61
N LYS A 45 -1.17 1.45 12.05
CA LYS A 45 -0.94 2.75 11.42
C LYS A 45 -0.25 2.65 10.06
N TRP A 46 0.63 1.66 9.90
CA TRP A 46 1.50 1.53 8.75
C TRP A 46 1.30 0.21 8.03
N ILE A 47 1.33 0.25 6.70
CA ILE A 47 1.20 -0.93 5.85
C ILE A 47 2.37 -0.99 4.89
N ARG A 48 2.90 -2.19 4.67
CA ARG A 48 3.91 -2.46 3.65
C ARG A 48 3.25 -2.80 2.33
N ILE A 49 3.67 -2.13 1.27
CA ILE A 49 3.40 -2.55 -0.10
C ILE A 49 4.59 -3.39 -0.56
N VAL A 50 4.32 -4.62 -0.96
CA VAL A 50 5.33 -5.52 -1.55
C VAL A 50 4.88 -5.94 -2.94
N ASN A 51 5.81 -6.18 -3.85
CA ASN A 51 5.47 -6.71 -5.17
C ASN A 51 5.26 -8.23 -5.13
N THR A 52 4.89 -8.83 -6.25
CA THR A 52 4.70 -10.29 -6.38
C THR A 52 5.98 -11.10 -6.15
N LYS A 53 7.16 -10.47 -6.30
CA LYS A 53 8.47 -11.05 -5.97
C LYS A 53 8.83 -10.93 -4.48
N GLY A 54 7.95 -10.37 -3.65
CA GLY A 54 8.19 -10.15 -2.23
C GLY A 54 9.12 -8.99 -1.90
N LYS A 55 9.54 -8.18 -2.90
CA LYS A 55 10.34 -6.97 -2.66
C LYS A 55 9.49 -5.87 -2.04
N LEU A 56 10.04 -5.17 -1.06
CA LEU A 56 9.42 -4.00 -0.45
C LEU A 56 9.41 -2.84 -1.44
N VAL A 57 8.22 -2.29 -1.70
CA VAL A 57 8.00 -1.18 -2.64
C VAL A 57 7.79 0.13 -1.90
N ALA A 58 6.94 0.11 -0.87
CA ALA A 58 6.63 1.30 -0.08
C ALA A 58 6.10 0.96 1.32
N ILE A 59 6.15 1.94 2.21
CA ILE A 59 5.37 1.99 3.45
C ILE A 59 4.36 3.12 3.31
N ILE A 60 3.10 2.83 3.56
CA ILE A 60 1.99 3.80 3.51
C ILE A 60 1.31 3.92 4.86
N GLU A 61 0.68 5.06 5.11
CA GLU A 61 -0.32 5.18 6.17
C GLU A 61 -1.52 4.29 5.83
N ASN A 62 -2.11 3.64 6.84
CA ASN A 62 -3.29 2.80 6.64
C ASN A 62 -4.46 3.65 6.13
N PRO A 63 -4.93 3.43 4.89
CA PRO A 63 -5.98 4.23 4.27
C PRO A 63 -7.33 4.09 4.98
N LEU A 64 -7.52 3.05 5.80
CA LEU A 64 -8.73 2.85 6.61
C LEU A 64 -8.83 3.85 7.76
N LEU A 65 -7.72 4.45 8.21
CA LEU A 65 -7.74 5.44 9.29
C LEU A 65 -8.35 6.77 8.85
N ASN A 66 -8.23 7.12 7.57
CA ASN A 66 -8.68 8.39 7.01
C ASN A 66 -9.14 8.20 5.55
N PRO A 67 -10.28 7.50 5.31
CA PRO A 67 -10.70 7.13 3.96
C PRO A 67 -11.13 8.32 3.08
N SER A 68 -11.33 9.50 3.67
CA SER A 68 -11.67 10.75 2.96
C SER A 68 -10.47 11.42 2.28
N ILE A 69 -9.23 11.03 2.59
CA ILE A 69 -8.06 11.58 1.91
C ILE A 69 -8.06 11.09 0.46
N PRO A 70 -7.90 11.98 -0.55
CA PRO A 70 -8.04 11.60 -1.95
C PRO A 70 -6.98 10.60 -2.42
N TYR A 71 -5.77 10.68 -1.88
CA TYR A 71 -4.63 9.85 -2.29
C TYR A 71 -4.00 9.13 -1.10
N ILE A 72 -3.45 7.93 -1.34
CA ILE A 72 -2.70 7.21 -0.31
C ILE A 72 -1.46 8.02 0.08
N ARG A 73 -1.16 8.05 1.38
CA ARG A 73 0.00 8.76 1.91
C ARG A 73 1.18 7.83 2.07
N TYR A 74 2.27 8.15 1.40
CA TYR A 74 3.52 7.40 1.49
C TYR A 74 4.35 7.94 2.66
N PHE A 75 4.76 7.03 3.54
CA PHE A 75 5.82 7.32 4.51
C PHE A 75 7.20 7.21 3.84
N ARG A 76 7.40 6.15 3.05
CA ARG A 76 8.65 5.93 2.30
C ARG A 76 8.40 5.08 1.06
N VAL A 77 9.08 5.41 -0.03
CA VAL A 77 9.13 4.62 -1.28
C VAL A 77 10.55 4.09 -1.45
N PHE A 78 10.68 2.84 -1.90
CA PHE A 78 11.96 2.16 -2.11
C PHE A 78 12.20 2.01 -3.62
N LYS A 79 13.34 2.52 -4.10
CA LYS A 79 13.65 2.64 -5.54
C LYS A 79 14.52 1.50 -6.11
N ASP A 80 14.71 0.43 -5.35
CA ASP A 80 15.49 -0.76 -5.77
C ASP A 80 14.74 -1.69 -6.74
#